data_AF-A0A7X0PJ22-F1
#
_entry.id   AF-A0A7X0PJ22-F1
#
_cell.length_a   1.000
_cell.length_b   1.000
_cell.length_c   1.000
_cell.angle_alpha   90.00
_cell.angle_beta   90.00
_cell.angle_gamma   90.00
#
_symmetry.space_group_name_H-M   'P 1'
#
loop_
_entity.id
_entity.type
_entity.pdbx_description
1 polymer ?
#
loop_
_entity_poly.entity_id
_entity_poly.type
_entity_poly.pdbx_seq_one_letter_code
_entity_poly.pdbx_strand_id
1 'polypeptide(L)'
;MPFDPANRPLTANEARVLATLMEKARTVPDSYPMSLNGLVTGCNQKTSRDPVMNLSEAEAQEALDSLRQQTLAFETSGNRTTRWEHNFQRGVGVPEQSAVLLGLLMLRGPQTAGELRINAERWYRFADISSVEAFLDELQERSAEKGGPLVVLLPRAPGAREQRWAHLLCGPVDTTAPTVSAATGGGAPSALQARVAALEAQVAGLQATVERLCAELGMAPPTAPMSPPGQE
;
A
#
# COMPACT_ATOMS: atom_id res chain seq x y z
N MET A 1 -16.15 -8.98 -9.53
CA MET A 1 -15.42 -9.81 -8.57
C MET A 1 -14.90 -8.89 -7.47
N PRO A 2 -14.88 -9.32 -6.20
CA PRO A 2 -14.22 -8.56 -5.15
C PRO A 2 -12.75 -8.34 -5.50
N PHE A 3 -12.17 -7.24 -5.03
CA PHE A 3 -10.75 -6.94 -5.21
C PHE A 3 -9.89 -8.06 -4.60
N ASP A 4 -8.89 -8.52 -5.35
CA ASP A 4 -7.97 -9.57 -4.92
C ASP A 4 -6.51 -9.06 -5.01
N PRO A 5 -5.89 -8.72 -3.87
CA PRO A 5 -4.53 -8.18 -3.85
C PRO A 5 -3.47 -9.21 -4.25
N ALA A 6 -3.76 -10.51 -4.22
CA ALA A 6 -2.81 -11.54 -4.67
C ALA A 6 -2.65 -11.55 -6.19
N ASN A 7 -3.75 -11.26 -6.91
CA ASN A 7 -3.76 -11.21 -8.38
C ASN A 7 -3.40 -9.83 -8.92
N ARG A 8 -3.89 -8.76 -8.27
CA ARG A 8 -3.61 -7.38 -8.67
C ARG A 8 -3.33 -6.53 -7.42
N PRO A 9 -2.08 -6.53 -6.92
CA PRO A 9 -1.72 -5.68 -5.80
C PRO A 9 -1.88 -4.20 -6.18
N LEU A 10 -2.24 -3.38 -5.20
CA LEU A 10 -2.28 -1.93 -5.37
C LEU A 10 -0.85 -1.39 -5.53
N THR A 11 -0.72 -0.36 -6.36
CA THR A 11 0.51 0.46 -6.34
C THR A 11 0.55 1.34 -5.09
N ALA A 12 1.72 1.87 -4.76
CA ALA A 12 1.87 2.81 -3.64
C ALA A 12 0.99 4.07 -3.80
N ASN A 13 0.84 4.57 -5.03
CA ASN A 13 0.00 5.72 -5.34
C ASN A 13 -1.49 5.39 -5.17
N GLU A 14 -1.93 4.22 -5.67
CA GLU A 14 -3.31 3.75 -5.49
C GLU A 14 -3.67 3.58 -4.02
N ALA A 15 -2.81 2.93 -3.24
CA ALA A 15 -3.03 2.76 -1.80
C ALA A 15 -3.10 4.11 -1.07
N ARG A 16 -2.20 5.06 -1.41
CA ARG A 16 -2.22 6.42 -0.85
C ARG A 16 -3.52 7.15 -1.17
N VAL A 17 -3.96 7.13 -2.42
CA VAL A 17 -5.18 7.79 -2.89
C VAL A 17 -6.41 7.18 -2.21
N LEU A 18 -6.54 5.85 -2.24
CA LEU A 18 -7.65 5.12 -1.64
C LEU A 18 -7.75 5.35 -0.14
N ALA A 19 -6.65 5.21 0.58
CA ALA A 19 -6.63 5.40 2.02
C ALA A 19 -6.86 6.87 2.43
N THR A 20 -6.47 7.83 1.60
CA THR A 20 -6.80 9.25 1.81
C THR A 20 -8.30 9.49 1.66
N LEU A 21 -8.98 8.89 0.67
CA LEU A 21 -10.43 8.96 0.57
C LEU A 21 -11.11 8.37 1.81
N MET A 22 -10.64 7.20 2.28
CA MET A 22 -11.13 6.55 3.51
C MET A 22 -10.96 7.44 4.74
N GLU A 23 -9.80 8.10 4.89
CA GLU A 23 -9.54 9.05 5.97
C GLU A 23 -10.52 10.22 5.94
N LYS A 24 -10.68 10.85 4.78
CA LYS A 24 -11.46 12.09 4.65
C LYS A 24 -12.95 11.83 4.79
N ALA A 25 -13.45 10.67 4.37
CA ALA A 25 -14.83 10.25 4.61
C ALA A 25 -15.21 10.27 6.11
N ARG A 26 -14.24 10.04 7.01
CA ARG A 26 -14.47 9.99 8.47
C ARG A 26 -14.10 11.28 9.17
N THR A 27 -12.98 11.88 8.78
CA THR A 27 -12.40 13.00 9.52
C THR A 27 -12.87 14.36 9.03
N VAL A 28 -13.39 14.44 7.80
CA VAL A 28 -13.84 15.70 7.19
C VAL A 28 -15.09 15.48 6.32
N PRO A 29 -16.21 14.98 6.90
CA PRO A 29 -17.40 14.59 6.14
C PRO A 29 -17.99 15.73 5.30
N ASP A 30 -17.90 16.97 5.76
CA ASP A 30 -18.42 18.14 5.04
C ASP A 30 -17.72 18.40 3.70
N SER A 31 -16.50 17.90 3.54
CA SER A 31 -15.71 18.04 2.29
C SER A 31 -15.77 16.79 1.41
N TYR A 32 -16.44 15.74 1.86
CA TYR A 32 -16.59 14.47 1.17
C TYR A 32 -17.94 14.39 0.43
N PRO A 33 -18.02 13.88 -0.81
CA PRO A 33 -16.93 13.29 -1.62
C PRO A 33 -15.91 14.33 -2.11
N MET A 34 -14.66 13.88 -2.27
CA MET A 34 -13.49 14.76 -2.48
C MET A 34 -13.31 15.15 -3.95
N SER A 35 -12.91 16.39 -4.23
CA SER A 35 -12.40 16.75 -5.57
C SER A 35 -10.96 16.24 -5.74
N LEU A 36 -10.47 16.16 -6.98
CA LEU A 36 -9.09 15.77 -7.30
C LEU A 36 -8.06 16.62 -6.52
N ASN A 37 -8.20 17.95 -6.54
CA ASN A 37 -7.25 18.85 -5.88
C ASN A 37 -7.24 18.66 -4.35
N GLY A 38 -8.42 18.46 -3.75
CA GLY A 38 -8.52 18.16 -2.32
C GLY A 38 -7.86 16.83 -1.98
N LEU A 39 -8.00 15.84 -2.87
CA LEU A 39 -7.41 14.52 -2.70
C LEU A 39 -5.88 14.56 -2.81
N VAL A 40 -5.32 15.26 -3.80
CA VAL A 40 -3.87 15.47 -3.94
C VAL A 40 -3.30 16.15 -2.70
N THR A 41 -3.98 17.20 -2.21
CA THR A 41 -3.60 17.89 -0.97
C THR A 41 -3.58 16.91 0.22
N GLY A 42 -4.55 16.01 0.29
CA GLY A 42 -4.62 14.95 1.30
C GLY A 42 -3.52 13.89 1.16
N CYS A 43 -3.17 13.49 -0.07
CA CYS A 43 -2.13 12.50 -0.33
C CYS A 43 -0.74 12.98 0.09
N ASN A 44 -0.49 14.29 -0.05
CA ASN A 44 0.80 14.95 0.16
C ASN A 44 0.94 15.60 1.54
N GLN A 45 0.07 15.27 2.50
CA GLN A 45 0.18 15.78 3.87
C GLN A 45 1.49 15.33 4.53
N LYS A 46 2.09 16.21 5.35
CA LYS A 46 3.31 15.89 6.11
C LYS A 46 3.05 15.07 7.37
N THR A 47 1.80 15.05 7.84
CA THR A 47 1.38 14.34 9.04
C THR A 47 0.53 13.14 8.66
N SER A 48 0.59 12.09 9.48
CA SER A 48 -0.16 10.85 9.25
C SER A 48 0.11 10.21 7.88
N ARG A 49 1.31 10.46 7.31
CA ARG A 49 1.80 9.86 6.08
C ARG A 49 3.20 9.32 6.31
N ASP A 50 3.40 8.05 6.00
CA ASP A 50 4.70 7.40 5.99
C ASP A 50 4.75 6.41 4.81
N PRO A 51 5.56 6.67 3.76
CA PRO A 51 6.40 7.85 3.58
C PRO A 51 5.59 9.10 3.23
N VAL A 52 6.13 10.29 3.49
CA VAL A 52 5.59 11.52 2.88
C VAL A 52 5.81 11.45 1.37
N MET A 53 4.75 11.71 0.60
CA MET A 53 4.78 11.66 -0.86
C MET A 53 4.50 13.03 -1.46
N ASN A 54 4.78 13.18 -2.76
CA ASN A 54 4.44 14.36 -3.54
C ASN A 54 3.80 13.93 -4.88
N LEU A 55 2.58 13.41 -4.81
CA LEU A 55 1.79 13.01 -5.97
C LEU A 55 1.37 14.26 -6.75
N SER A 56 1.55 14.21 -8.07
CA SER A 56 0.95 15.16 -9.01
C SER A 56 -0.56 14.89 -9.21
N GLU A 57 -1.27 15.85 -9.78
CA GLU A 57 -2.68 15.67 -10.17
C GLU A 57 -2.85 14.54 -11.20
N ALA A 58 -1.90 14.39 -12.12
CA ALA A 58 -1.92 13.33 -13.13
C ALA A 58 -1.78 11.94 -12.52
N GLU A 59 -0.81 11.74 -11.61
CA GLU A 59 -0.63 10.45 -10.91
C GLU A 59 -1.83 10.11 -10.02
N ALA A 60 -2.42 11.11 -9.35
CA ALA A 60 -3.61 10.90 -8.54
C ALA A 60 -4.83 10.54 -9.40
N GLN A 61 -4.98 11.16 -10.58
CA GLN A 61 -6.05 10.85 -11.52
C GLN A 61 -5.89 9.44 -12.11
N GLU A 62 -4.68 9.06 -12.53
CA GLU A 62 -4.39 7.70 -13.01
C GLU A 62 -4.70 6.64 -11.95
N ALA A 63 -4.32 6.90 -10.69
CA ALA A 63 -4.66 6.03 -9.57
C ALA A 63 -6.17 5.91 -9.36
N LEU A 64 -6.92 7.02 -9.43
CA LEU A 64 -8.38 7.01 -9.31
C LEU A 64 -9.04 6.20 -10.43
N ASP A 65 -8.58 6.35 -11.67
CA ASP A 65 -9.11 5.60 -12.81
C ASP A 65 -8.87 4.10 -12.65
N SER A 66 -7.68 3.70 -12.18
CA SER A 66 -7.36 2.30 -11.85
C SER A 66 -8.20 1.76 -10.68
N LEU A 67 -8.40 2.54 -9.62
CA LEU A 67 -9.25 2.18 -8.48
C LEU A 67 -10.72 2.04 -8.89
N ARG A 68 -11.20 2.87 -9.82
CA ARG A 68 -12.55 2.78 -10.38
C ARG A 68 -12.76 1.49 -11.16
N GLN A 69 -11.79 1.08 -11.98
CA GLN A 69 -11.83 -0.20 -12.70
C GLN A 69 -11.92 -1.40 -11.74
N GLN A 70 -11.35 -1.27 -10.54
CA GLN A 70 -11.41 -2.28 -9.48
C GLN A 70 -12.64 -2.14 -8.58
N THR A 71 -13.55 -1.21 -8.85
CA THR A 71 -14.72 -0.89 -8.01
C THR A 71 -14.38 -0.48 -6.57
N LEU A 72 -13.17 0.04 -6.35
CA LEU A 72 -12.68 0.52 -5.06
C LEU A 72 -12.92 2.03 -4.86
N ALA A 73 -13.15 2.76 -5.93
CA ALA A 73 -13.57 4.16 -5.91
C ALA A 73 -14.68 4.41 -6.94
N PHE A 74 -15.56 5.36 -6.66
CA PHE A 74 -16.61 5.79 -7.57
C PHE A 74 -16.56 7.28 -7.82
N GLU A 75 -16.97 7.64 -9.01
CA GLU A 75 -17.17 9.01 -9.43
C GLU A 75 -18.61 9.42 -9.11
N THR A 76 -18.78 10.50 -8.36
CA THR A 76 -20.10 11.11 -8.13
C THR A 76 -20.24 12.33 -9.04
N SER A 77 -21.05 12.18 -10.09
CA SER A 77 -21.39 13.27 -11.02
C SER A 77 -22.71 13.92 -10.61
N GLY A 78 -22.68 15.20 -10.25
CA GLY A 78 -23.87 15.96 -9.85
C GLY A 78 -23.63 17.46 -9.73
N ASN A 79 -22.37 17.87 -9.51
CA ASN A 79 -21.92 19.26 -9.54
C ASN A 79 -20.99 19.53 -10.75
N ARG A 80 -20.66 20.81 -11.00
CA ARG A 80 -19.73 21.25 -12.07
C ARG A 80 -18.30 20.67 -11.96
N THR A 81 -17.99 19.96 -10.88
CA THR A 81 -16.68 19.37 -10.60
C THR A 81 -16.86 17.92 -10.18
N THR A 82 -16.17 17.01 -10.86
CA THR A 82 -16.10 15.60 -10.50
C THR A 82 -15.65 15.42 -9.04
N ARG A 83 -16.36 14.57 -8.31
CA ARG A 83 -16.05 14.18 -6.93
C ARG A 83 -15.86 12.67 -6.83
N TRP A 84 -15.06 12.24 -5.87
CA TRP A 84 -14.67 10.85 -5.69
C TRP A 84 -15.01 10.35 -4.30
N GLU A 85 -15.54 9.13 -4.26
CA GLU A 85 -15.83 8.37 -3.05
C GLU A 85 -15.12 7.01 -3.06
N HIS A 86 -14.77 6.47 -1.89
CA HIS A 86 -14.25 5.12 -1.77
C HIS A 86 -15.38 4.10 -1.59
N ASN A 87 -15.15 2.87 -2.04
CA ASN A 87 -16.01 1.71 -1.84
C ASN A 87 -15.27 0.56 -1.11
N PHE A 88 -14.24 0.90 -0.34
CA PHE A 88 -13.28 -0.05 0.24
C PHE A 88 -13.92 -1.24 0.96
N GLN A 89 -14.87 -1.02 1.89
CA GLN A 89 -15.48 -2.11 2.67
C GLN A 89 -16.15 -3.16 1.79
N ARG A 90 -16.92 -2.73 0.79
CA ARG A 90 -17.61 -3.65 -0.13
C ARG A 90 -16.65 -4.23 -1.16
N GLY A 91 -15.74 -3.43 -1.69
CA GLY A 91 -14.77 -3.85 -2.71
C GLY A 91 -13.81 -4.90 -2.20
N VAL A 92 -13.31 -4.75 -0.97
CA VAL A 92 -12.41 -5.71 -0.30
C VAL A 92 -13.19 -6.80 0.44
N GLY A 93 -14.43 -6.53 0.87
CA GLY A 93 -15.25 -7.48 1.62
C GLY A 93 -14.79 -7.63 3.07
N VAL A 94 -14.68 -6.50 3.78
CA VAL A 94 -14.26 -6.41 5.18
C VAL A 94 -15.18 -5.48 5.97
N PRO A 95 -15.37 -5.71 7.28
CA PRO A 95 -16.13 -4.81 8.13
C PRO A 95 -15.40 -3.45 8.31
N GLU A 96 -16.12 -2.48 8.85
CA GLU A 96 -15.65 -1.10 9.02
C GLU A 96 -14.37 -1.03 9.87
N GLN A 97 -14.32 -1.78 10.96
CA GLN A 97 -13.19 -1.84 11.89
C GLN A 97 -11.91 -2.29 11.17
N SER A 98 -11.99 -3.40 10.46
CA SER A 98 -10.90 -3.90 9.63
C SER A 98 -10.48 -2.92 8.54
N ALA A 99 -11.44 -2.23 7.90
CA ALA A 99 -11.15 -1.21 6.89
C ALA A 99 -10.37 -0.03 7.47
N VAL A 100 -10.70 0.42 8.68
CA VAL A 100 -9.96 1.49 9.37
C VAL A 100 -8.51 1.08 9.62
N LEU A 101 -8.27 -0.14 10.12
CA LEU A 101 -6.93 -0.65 10.37
C LEU A 101 -6.11 -0.74 9.08
N LEU A 102 -6.69 -1.30 8.02
CA LEU A 102 -6.04 -1.37 6.70
C LEU A 102 -5.73 0.02 6.13
N GLY A 103 -6.65 0.98 6.27
CA GLY A 103 -6.44 2.37 5.88
C GLY A 103 -5.26 3.02 6.59
N LEU A 104 -5.14 2.83 7.90
CA LEU A 104 -4.02 3.34 8.69
C LEU A 104 -2.69 2.70 8.30
N LEU A 105 -2.67 1.39 8.07
CA LEU A 105 -1.49 0.67 7.61
C LEU A 105 -1.05 1.15 6.21
N MET A 106 -1.98 1.43 5.29
CA MET A 106 -1.67 2.00 3.97
C MET A 106 -1.11 3.43 4.05
N LEU A 107 -1.58 4.24 5.01
CA LEU A 107 -1.13 5.63 5.15
C LEU A 107 0.21 5.75 5.88
N ARG A 108 0.48 4.85 6.84
CA ARG A 108 1.57 5.02 7.82
C ARG A 108 2.50 3.81 7.93
N GLY A 109 2.37 2.84 7.04
CA GLY A 109 3.18 1.63 7.05
C GLY A 109 2.97 0.75 8.29
N PRO A 110 3.94 -0.12 8.59
CA PRO A 110 3.81 -1.10 9.67
C PRO A 110 3.74 -0.46 11.07
N GLN A 111 2.73 -0.82 11.85
CA GLN A 111 2.43 -0.23 13.17
C GLN A 111 2.12 -1.30 14.22
N THR A 112 2.34 -0.99 15.50
CA THR A 112 1.88 -1.86 16.60
C THR A 112 0.36 -1.71 16.81
N ALA A 113 -0.28 -2.67 17.49
CA ALA A 113 -1.71 -2.58 17.81
C ALA A 113 -2.02 -1.35 18.69
N GLY A 114 -1.12 -0.98 19.60
CA GLY A 114 -1.23 0.24 20.40
C GLY A 114 -1.18 1.51 19.56
N GLU A 115 -0.24 1.59 18.61
CA GLU A 115 -0.15 2.72 17.67
C GLU A 115 -1.41 2.82 16.80
N LEU A 116 -1.90 1.69 16.27
CA LEU A 116 -3.12 1.62 15.46
C LEU A 116 -4.33 2.13 16.23
N ARG A 117 -4.51 1.71 17.49
CA ARG A 117 -5.61 2.18 18.34
C ARG A 117 -5.59 3.71 18.51
N ILE A 118 -4.43 4.27 18.83
CA ILE A 118 -4.27 5.72 19.03
C ILE A 118 -4.56 6.47 17.72
N ASN A 119 -4.03 5.97 16.60
CA ASN A 119 -4.17 6.62 15.30
C ASN A 119 -5.58 6.47 14.70
N ALA A 120 -6.32 5.44 15.10
CA ALA A 120 -7.70 5.19 14.68
C ALA A 120 -8.73 6.07 15.38
N GLU A 121 -8.43 6.72 16.51
CA GLU A 121 -9.43 7.37 17.38
C GLU A 121 -10.42 8.29 16.64
N ARG A 122 -9.94 9.04 15.63
CA ARG A 122 -10.79 9.93 14.81
C ARG A 122 -11.55 9.22 13.67
N TRP A 123 -11.13 8.03 13.29
CA TRP A 123 -11.80 7.21 12.27
C TRP A 123 -12.84 6.30 12.92
N TYR A 124 -12.44 5.57 13.95
CA TYR A 124 -13.24 4.61 14.71
C TYR A 124 -12.62 4.39 16.10
N ARG A 125 -13.46 4.42 17.14
CA ARG A 125 -13.00 4.26 18.51
C ARG A 125 -13.07 2.79 18.93
N PHE A 126 -11.92 2.13 18.94
CA PHE A 126 -11.77 0.77 19.47
C PHE A 126 -11.85 0.76 21.00
N ALA A 127 -12.43 -0.29 21.57
CA ALA A 127 -12.60 -0.41 23.02
C ALA A 127 -11.24 -0.44 23.74
N ASP A 128 -10.37 -1.36 23.31
CA ASP A 128 -9.05 -1.60 23.87
C ASP A 128 -8.09 -2.17 22.80
N ILE A 129 -6.84 -2.43 23.19
CA ILE A 129 -5.82 -2.98 22.30
C ILE A 129 -6.20 -4.41 21.87
N SER A 130 -6.74 -5.22 22.78
CA SER A 130 -7.19 -6.60 22.48
C SER A 130 -8.23 -6.64 21.36
N SER A 131 -9.12 -5.65 21.29
CA SER A 131 -10.09 -5.53 20.19
C SER A 131 -9.43 -5.26 18.85
N VAL A 132 -8.36 -4.47 18.81
CA VAL A 132 -7.58 -4.21 17.59
C VAL A 132 -6.83 -5.47 17.15
N GLU A 133 -6.20 -6.17 18.10
CA GLU A 133 -5.51 -7.44 17.84
C GLU A 133 -6.48 -8.48 17.26
N ALA A 134 -7.66 -8.64 17.85
CA ALA A 134 -8.67 -9.58 17.34
C ALA A 134 -9.04 -9.32 15.87
N PHE A 135 -9.25 -8.05 15.47
CA PHE A 135 -9.53 -7.74 14.06
C PHE A 135 -8.31 -7.94 13.13
N LEU A 136 -7.08 -7.79 13.63
CA LEU A 136 -5.86 -8.04 12.87
C LEU A 136 -5.63 -9.54 12.68
N ASP A 137 -5.85 -10.33 13.72
CA ASP A 137 -5.81 -11.79 13.67
C ASP A 137 -6.86 -12.32 12.68
N GLU A 138 -8.10 -11.85 12.75
CA GLU A 138 -9.15 -12.20 11.76
C GLU A 138 -8.75 -11.83 10.32
N LEU A 139 -8.06 -10.71 10.12
CA LEU A 139 -7.56 -10.29 8.80
C LEU A 139 -6.38 -11.15 8.31
N GLN A 140 -5.56 -11.68 9.21
CA GLN A 140 -4.46 -12.60 8.90
C GLN A 140 -4.96 -14.03 8.66
N GLU A 141 -5.98 -14.47 9.39
CA GLU A 141 -6.56 -15.82 9.27
C GLU A 141 -7.64 -15.93 8.17
N ARG A 142 -7.87 -14.83 7.45
CA ARG A 142 -8.88 -14.74 6.39
C ARG A 142 -8.65 -15.80 5.30
N SER A 143 -9.69 -16.56 5.00
CA SER A 143 -9.63 -17.70 4.07
C SER A 143 -9.33 -17.30 2.61
N ALA A 144 -8.73 -18.23 1.86
CA ALA A 144 -8.45 -18.04 0.43
C ALA A 144 -9.72 -17.77 -0.40
N GLU A 145 -10.86 -18.38 -0.04
CA GLU A 145 -12.16 -18.12 -0.69
C GLU A 145 -12.62 -16.67 -0.55
N LYS A 146 -12.21 -15.99 0.53
CA LYS A 146 -12.48 -14.57 0.74
C LYS A 146 -11.42 -13.67 0.12
N GLY A 147 -10.39 -14.21 -0.53
CA GLY A 147 -9.25 -13.44 -1.09
C GLY A 147 -8.02 -13.42 -0.18
N GLY A 148 -7.94 -14.31 0.82
CA GLY A 148 -6.75 -14.55 1.61
C GLY A 148 -6.42 -13.48 2.66
N PRO A 149 -5.26 -13.61 3.32
CA PRO A 149 -4.79 -12.69 4.35
C PRO A 149 -4.58 -11.29 3.80
N LEU A 150 -4.99 -10.29 4.57
CA LEU A 150 -4.84 -8.87 4.19
C LEU A 150 -3.80 -8.14 5.06
N VAL A 151 -3.36 -8.77 6.14
CA VAL A 151 -2.29 -8.28 7.02
C VAL A 151 -1.35 -9.42 7.39
N VAL A 152 -0.18 -9.06 7.88
CA VAL A 152 0.81 -9.98 8.43
C VAL A 152 1.45 -9.38 9.67
N LEU A 153 1.62 -10.19 10.70
CA LEU A 153 2.43 -9.86 11.86
C LEU A 153 3.91 -10.02 11.53
N LEU A 154 4.66 -8.91 11.58
CA LEU A 154 6.08 -8.91 11.29
C LEU A 154 6.89 -9.46 12.47
N PRO A 155 8.03 -10.14 12.22
CA PRO A 155 8.96 -10.50 13.27
C PRO A 155 9.39 -9.28 14.09
N ARG A 156 9.57 -9.51 15.38
CA ARG A 156 9.97 -8.47 16.32
C ARG A 156 11.33 -7.91 15.92
N ALA A 157 11.38 -6.60 15.63
CA ALA A 157 12.64 -5.92 15.34
C ALA A 157 13.58 -5.97 16.56
N PRO A 158 14.91 -6.03 16.36
CA PRO A 158 15.88 -6.02 17.45
C PRO A 158 15.67 -4.83 18.39
N GLY A 159 15.47 -5.10 19.69
CA GLY A 159 15.26 -4.08 20.71
C GLY A 159 13.83 -3.50 20.79
N ALA A 160 12.94 -3.80 19.84
CA ALA A 160 11.53 -3.43 19.95
C ALA A 160 10.86 -4.18 21.10
N ARG A 161 9.84 -3.61 21.75
CA ARG A 161 9.05 -4.29 22.79
C ARG A 161 7.85 -5.04 22.23
N GLU A 162 7.28 -4.52 21.15
CA GLU A 162 6.06 -5.00 20.51
C GLU A 162 6.34 -5.35 19.04
N GLN A 163 5.52 -6.25 18.50
CA GLN A 163 5.54 -6.59 17.07
C GLN A 163 4.71 -5.59 16.28
N ARG A 164 4.96 -5.51 14.98
CA ARG A 164 4.27 -4.58 14.07
C ARG A 164 3.49 -5.35 13.02
N TRP A 165 2.33 -4.83 12.68
CA TRP A 165 1.47 -5.36 11.63
C TRP A 165 1.71 -4.61 10.34
N ALA A 166 1.77 -5.31 9.21
CA ALA A 166 1.83 -4.72 7.87
C ALA A 166 0.62 -5.19 7.04
N HIS A 167 0.16 -4.36 6.11
CA HIS A 167 -0.89 -4.77 5.16
C HIS A 167 -0.27 -5.50 3.94
N LEU A 168 -1.07 -6.34 3.28
CA LEU A 168 -0.69 -7.09 2.08
C LEU A 168 -1.35 -6.56 0.81
N LEU A 169 -2.10 -5.45 0.90
CA LEU A 169 -2.82 -4.84 -0.23
C LEU A 169 -1.92 -4.37 -1.38
N CYS A 170 -0.63 -4.09 -1.12
CA CYS A 170 0.36 -3.73 -2.14
C CYS A 170 1.28 -4.91 -2.51
N GLY A 171 0.85 -6.13 -2.22
CA GLY A 171 1.61 -7.37 -2.45
C GLY A 171 2.33 -7.88 -1.19
N PRO A 172 3.09 -8.98 -1.35
CA PRO A 172 3.78 -9.64 -0.24
C PRO A 172 4.80 -8.71 0.43
N VAL A 173 4.78 -8.69 1.77
CA VAL A 173 5.78 -8.00 2.57
C VAL A 173 6.89 -8.97 2.93
N ASP A 174 8.14 -8.58 2.70
CA ASP A 174 9.29 -9.37 3.14
C ASP A 174 9.41 -9.30 4.67
N THR A 175 9.05 -10.40 5.33
CA THR A 175 9.09 -10.54 6.79
C THR A 175 10.49 -10.85 7.31
N THR A 176 11.44 -11.20 6.44
CA THR A 176 12.81 -11.60 6.83
C THR A 176 13.79 -10.43 6.84
N ALA A 177 13.46 -9.34 6.17
CA ALA A 177 14.26 -8.12 6.18
C ALA A 177 14.10 -7.40 7.55
N PRO A 178 15.21 -7.07 8.24
CA PRO A 178 15.13 -6.26 9.45
C PRO A 178 14.47 -4.93 9.10
N THR A 179 13.36 -4.62 9.76
CA THR A 179 12.67 -3.33 9.61
C THR A 179 13.60 -2.27 10.18
N VAL A 180 14.39 -1.64 9.32
CA VAL A 180 15.19 -0.48 9.70
C VAL A 180 14.19 0.63 9.94
N SER A 181 13.78 0.85 11.19
CA SER A 181 13.23 2.15 11.58
C SER A 181 14.28 3.17 11.17
N ALA A 182 13.96 3.97 10.15
CA ALA A 182 14.75 5.12 9.76
C ALA A 182 14.68 6.14 10.91
N ALA A 183 15.47 5.90 11.95
CA ALA A 183 15.92 6.96 12.82
C ALA A 183 16.67 7.95 11.93
N THR A 184 16.15 9.16 11.86
CA THR A 184 16.78 10.32 11.24
C THR A 184 18.24 10.43 11.67
N GLY A 185 19.16 10.11 10.76
CA GLY A 185 20.61 10.24 10.92
C GLY A 185 21.33 9.58 9.75
N GLY A 186 22.03 10.37 8.92
CA GLY A 186 22.60 9.95 7.64
C GLY A 186 23.44 8.67 7.71
N GLY A 187 23.02 7.66 6.95
CA GLY A 187 23.75 6.40 6.78
C GLY A 187 23.15 5.43 5.76
N ALA A 188 22.27 5.90 4.86
CA ALA A 188 21.46 5.04 3.97
C ALA A 188 21.92 4.88 2.49
N PRO A 189 23.19 5.05 2.07
CA PRO A 189 23.61 4.62 0.73
C PRO A 189 23.94 3.12 0.65
N SER A 190 24.47 2.49 1.71
CA SER A 190 25.04 1.14 1.61
C SER A 190 24.01 0.01 1.51
N ALA A 191 22.91 0.10 2.25
CA ALA A 191 21.85 -0.92 2.21
C ALA A 191 21.05 -0.86 0.89
N LEU A 192 20.83 0.34 0.35
CA LEU A 192 20.20 0.52 -0.95
C LEU A 192 21.14 0.01 -2.07
N GLN A 193 22.43 0.32 -2.01
CA GLN A 193 23.44 -0.19 -2.94
C GLN A 193 23.53 -1.72 -2.92
N ALA A 194 23.50 -2.33 -1.73
CA ALA A 194 23.50 -3.79 -1.61
C ALA A 194 22.23 -4.41 -2.23
N ARG A 195 21.06 -3.76 -2.07
CA ARG A 195 19.81 -4.20 -2.68
C ARG A 195 19.82 -4.05 -4.20
N VAL A 196 20.35 -2.94 -4.72
CA VAL A 196 20.51 -2.72 -6.16
C VAL A 196 21.42 -3.78 -6.75
N ALA A 197 22.58 -4.05 -6.15
CA ALA A 197 23.51 -5.08 -6.61
C ALA A 197 22.88 -6.49 -6.60
N ALA A 198 22.11 -6.83 -5.56
CA ALA A 198 21.41 -8.11 -5.48
C ALA A 198 20.34 -8.26 -6.58
N LEU A 199 19.57 -7.18 -6.84
CA LEU A 199 18.56 -7.16 -7.88
C LEU A 199 19.18 -7.22 -9.28
N GLU A 200 20.28 -6.50 -9.53
CA GLU A 200 21.03 -6.56 -10.80
C GLU A 200 21.54 -7.96 -11.08
N ALA A 201 22.09 -8.65 -10.07
CA ALA A 201 22.53 -10.04 -10.21
C ALA A 201 21.35 -10.99 -10.51
N GLN A 202 20.20 -10.76 -9.88
CA GLN A 202 19.00 -11.58 -10.10
C GLN A 202 18.42 -11.35 -11.50
N VAL A 203 18.39 -10.11 -11.98
CA VAL A 203 17.97 -9.75 -13.35
C VAL A 203 18.91 -10.38 -14.37
N ALA A 204 20.24 -10.31 -14.16
CA ALA A 204 21.21 -10.95 -15.05
C ALA A 204 20.99 -12.48 -15.13
N GLY A 205 20.74 -13.13 -13.99
CA GLY A 205 20.44 -14.57 -13.96
C GLY A 205 19.14 -14.95 -14.67
N LEU A 206 18.10 -14.11 -14.54
CA LEU A 206 16.83 -14.31 -15.24
C LEU A 206 16.99 -14.07 -16.75
N GLN A 207 17.72 -13.04 -17.17
CA GLN A 207 18.03 -12.77 -18.58
C GLN A 207 18.77 -13.95 -19.22
N ALA A 208 19.82 -14.48 -18.57
CA ALA A 208 20.55 -15.65 -19.07
C ALA A 208 19.65 -16.90 -19.18
N THR A 209 18.71 -17.07 -18.24
CA THR A 209 17.75 -18.17 -18.28
C THR A 209 16.77 -18.01 -19.44
N VAL A 210 16.28 -16.78 -19.68
CA VAL A 210 15.39 -16.45 -20.80
C VAL A 210 16.11 -16.66 -22.13
N GLU A 211 17.36 -16.21 -22.27
CA GLU A 211 18.16 -16.43 -23.47
C GLU A 211 18.35 -17.91 -23.78
N ARG A 212 18.67 -18.72 -22.76
CA ARG A 212 18.79 -20.17 -22.91
C ARG A 212 17.47 -20.81 -23.37
N LEU A 213 16.36 -20.45 -22.75
CA LEU A 213 15.04 -20.96 -23.11
C LEU A 213 14.61 -20.53 -24.52
N CYS A 214 14.87 -19.27 -24.89
CA CYS A 214 14.62 -18.77 -26.24
C CYS A 214 15.45 -19.53 -27.29
N ALA A 215 16.72 -19.83 -27.00
CA ALA A 215 17.58 -20.62 -27.89
C ALA A 215 17.09 -22.07 -28.05
N GLU A 216 16.68 -22.73 -26.95
CA GLU A 216 16.12 -24.09 -26.98
C GLU A 216 14.79 -24.17 -27.76
N LEU A 217 14.00 -23.10 -27.73
CA LEU A 217 12.68 -23.02 -28.37
C LEU A 217 12.73 -22.40 -29.79
N GLY A 218 13.91 -22.02 -30.30
CA GLY A 218 14.07 -21.39 -31.62
C GLY A 218 13.42 -20.01 -31.74
N MET A 219 13.25 -19.30 -30.61
CA MET A 219 12.65 -17.97 -30.54
C MET A 219 13.73 -16.89 -30.40
N ALA A 220 13.52 -15.72 -31.01
CA ALA A 220 14.41 -14.57 -30.79
C ALA A 220 14.17 -13.98 -29.38
N PRO A 221 15.21 -13.70 -28.58
CA PRO A 221 15.03 -13.07 -27.28
C PRO A 221 14.46 -11.64 -27.45
N PRO A 222 13.62 -11.17 -26.51
CA PRO A 222 13.13 -9.79 -26.55
C PRO A 222 14.32 -8.83 -26.38
N THR A 223 14.62 -8.03 -27.40
CA THR A 223 15.63 -6.97 -27.35
C THR A 223 15.21 -5.91 -26.33
N ALA A 224 15.95 -5.77 -25.24
CA ALA A 224 15.79 -4.65 -24.32
C ALA A 224 16.59 -3.43 -24.81
N PRO A 225 15.99 -2.22 -24.92
CA PRO A 225 16.72 -0.99 -24.81
C PRO A 225 16.55 -0.48 -23.37
N MET A 226 17.57 -0.59 -22.52
CA MET A 226 17.67 0.28 -21.35
C MET A 226 19.15 0.55 -21.06
N SER A 227 19.61 1.71 -21.50
CA SER A 227 20.78 2.36 -20.91
C SER A 227 20.51 2.63 -19.42
N PRO A 228 21.52 2.54 -18.55
CA PRO A 228 21.38 2.88 -17.14
C PRO A 228 21.03 4.38 -16.98
N PRO A 229 20.06 4.75 -16.14
CA PRO A 229 19.83 6.15 -15.82
C PRO A 229 20.97 6.66 -14.92
N GLY A 230 21.78 7.61 -15.41
CA GLY A 230 22.75 8.32 -14.56
C GLY A 230 24.17 8.56 -15.11
N GLN A 231 24.40 8.54 -16.43
CA GLN A 231 25.58 9.18 -17.02
C GLN A 231 25.15 10.31 -17.96
N GLU A 232 24.77 11.44 -17.37
CA GLU A 232 25.05 12.82 -17.81
C GLU A 232 24.74 13.79 -16.65
#